data_AF-A0A9E3FNY3-F1
#
_entry.id   AF-A0A9E3FNY3-F1
#
_cell.length_a   1.000
_cell.length_b   1.000
_cell.length_c   1.000
_cell.angle_alpha   90.00
_cell.angle_beta   90.00
_cell.angle_gamma   90.00
#
_symmetry.space_group_name_H-M   'P 1'
#
loop_
_entity.id
_entity.type
_entity.pdbx_description
1 polymer ?
#
loop_
_entity_poly.entity_id
_entity_poly.type
_entity_poly.pdbx_seq_one_letter_code
_entity_poly.pdbx_strand_id
1 'polypeptide(L)' 'MAGSGSKSKDEKDDKKRQVDSALDQGLEESFPASDPPNLTQPPPSKGDKAVHRKD' A
#
# COMPACT_ATOMS: atom_id res chain seq x y z
N MET A 1 16.56 -45.22 -18.47
CA MET A 1 17.50 -44.09 -18.64
C MET A 1 17.11 -43.01 -17.65
N ALA A 2 17.96 -42.75 -16.66
CA ALA A 2 17.77 -41.67 -15.70
C ALA A 2 18.43 -40.38 -16.23
N GLY A 3 17.80 -39.23 -15.96
CA GLY A 3 18.49 -37.94 -15.97
C GLY A 3 18.02 -36.94 -17.03
N SER A 4 16.93 -36.22 -16.73
CA SER A 4 16.67 -34.88 -17.31
C SER A 4 15.66 -34.08 -16.46
N GLY A 5 15.82 -34.10 -15.14
CA GLY A 5 14.88 -33.44 -14.21
C GLY A 5 15.43 -32.16 -13.53
N SER A 6 16.72 -31.88 -13.64
CA SER A 6 17.40 -30.89 -12.80
C SER A 6 17.42 -29.46 -13.38
N LYS A 7 17.53 -29.29 -14.71
CA LYS A 7 17.58 -27.95 -15.33
C LYS A 7 16.32 -27.11 -15.12
N SER A 8 15.18 -27.75 -14.89
CA SER A 8 13.87 -27.08 -14.84
C SER A 8 13.50 -26.52 -13.47
N LYS A 9 14.25 -26.86 -12.41
CA LYS A 9 13.93 -26.45 -11.04
C LYS A 9 14.62 -25.14 -10.69
N ASP A 10 15.92 -25.05 -10.95
CA ASP A 10 16.71 -23.84 -10.73
C ASP A 10 16.17 -22.67 -11.57
N GLU A 11 15.90 -22.87 -12.86
CA GLU A 11 15.29 -21.83 -13.72
C GLU A 11 13.90 -21.35 -13.25
N LYS A 12 13.14 -22.22 -12.57
CA LYS A 12 11.82 -21.85 -12.02
C LYS A 12 11.97 -21.07 -10.73
N ASP A 13 12.94 -21.43 -9.89
CA ASP A 13 13.23 -20.72 -8.65
C ASP A 13 13.79 -19.32 -8.93
N ASP A 14 14.67 -19.16 -9.93
CA ASP A 14 15.17 -17.85 -10.35
C ASP A 14 14.05 -16.95 -10.89
N LYS A 15 13.16 -17.50 -11.72
CA LYS A 15 11.99 -16.75 -12.23
C LYS A 15 11.03 -16.33 -11.12
N LYS A 16 10.79 -17.21 -10.14
CA LYS A 16 9.95 -16.88 -8.98
C LYS A 16 10.53 -15.71 -8.18
N ARG A 17 11.83 -15.75 -7.88
CA ARG A 17 12.52 -14.66 -7.17
C ARG A 17 12.43 -13.33 -7.89
N GLN A 18 12.57 -13.34 -9.22
CA GLN A 18 12.41 -12.13 -10.03
C GLN A 18 10.98 -11.57 -9.98
N VAL A 19 9.98 -12.44 -10.06
CA VAL A 19 8.56 -12.04 -9.97
C VAL A 19 8.22 -11.51 -8.58
N ASP A 20 8.63 -12.20 -7.52
CA ASP A 20 8.35 -11.79 -6.14
C ASP A 20 8.97 -10.41 -5.84
N SER A 21 10.22 -10.18 -6.27
CA SER A 21 10.88 -8.87 -6.12
C SER A 21 10.17 -7.75 -6.87
N ALA A 22 9.62 -8.01 -8.06
CA ALA A 22 8.90 -7.00 -8.83
C ALA A 22 7.52 -6.67 -8.21
N LEU A 23 6.87 -7.66 -7.60
CA LEU A 23 5.62 -7.45 -6.87
C LEU A 23 5.84 -6.61 -5.61
N ASP A 24 6.88 -6.90 -4.83
CA ASP A 24 7.20 -6.15 -3.61
C ASP A 24 7.55 -4.68 -3.92
N GLN A 25 8.39 -4.44 -4.93
CA GLN A 25 8.72 -3.08 -5.40
C GLN A 25 7.47 -2.29 -5.82
N GLY A 26 6.55 -2.95 -6.53
CA GLY A 26 5.28 -2.32 -6.90
C GLY A 26 4.39 -1.99 -5.70
N LEU A 27 4.42 -2.81 -4.64
CA LEU A 27 3.62 -2.57 -3.42
C LEU A 27 4.18 -1.43 -2.56
N GLU A 28 5.50 -1.27 -2.52
CA GLU A 28 6.17 -0.16 -1.80
C GLU A 28 5.80 1.21 -2.37
N GLU A 29 5.55 1.29 -3.68
CA GLU A 29 5.19 2.52 -4.38
C GLU A 29 3.66 2.73 -4.54
N SER A 30 2.85 1.67 -4.38
CA SER A 30 1.43 1.65 -4.76
C SER A 30 0.47 2.12 -3.66
N PHE A 31 0.94 2.21 -2.41
CA PHE A 31 0.09 2.69 -1.33
C PHE A 31 0.58 4.05 -0.82
N PRO A 32 -0.12 5.16 -1.12
CA PRO A 32 0.00 6.32 -0.25
C PRO A 32 -0.24 5.84 1.18
N ALA A 33 0.54 6.34 2.14
CA ALA A 33 0.33 6.05 3.55
C ALA A 33 -1.10 6.44 3.91
N SER A 34 -2.03 5.48 3.80
CA SER A 34 -3.47 5.60 4.05
C SER A 34 -3.96 7.05 3.89
N ASP A 35 -4.25 7.48 2.66
CA ASP A 35 -4.77 8.82 2.32
C ASP A 35 -5.42 9.49 3.54
N PRO A 36 -4.85 10.60 4.07
CA PRO A 36 -5.20 11.09 5.40
C PRO A 36 -6.71 11.21 5.54
N PRO A 37 -7.25 10.88 6.73
CA PRO A 37 -8.69 10.83 6.91
C PRO A 37 -9.31 12.15 6.45
N ASN A 38 -10.32 12.07 5.58
CA ASN A 38 -11.07 13.24 5.15
C ASN A 38 -11.58 13.95 6.41
N LEU A 39 -11.02 15.13 6.71
CA LEU A 39 -11.45 15.99 7.82
C LEU A 39 -12.83 16.54 7.48
N THR A 40 -13.86 15.75 7.75
CA THR A 40 -15.23 16.22 7.68
C THR A 40 -15.54 16.92 8.99
N GLN A 41 -15.75 18.23 8.92
CA GLN A 41 -16.24 18.97 10.06
C GLN A 41 -17.73 18.61 10.22
N PRO A 42 -18.18 18.09 11.37
CA PRO A 42 -19.59 17.90 11.61
C PRO A 42 -20.32 19.25 11.51
N PRO A 43 -21.61 19.26 11.16
CA PRO A 43 -22.37 20.50 11.08
C PRO A 43 -22.26 21.28 12.41
N PRO A 44 -22.13 22.61 12.35
CA PRO A 44 -21.90 23.44 13.52
C PRO A 44 -22.98 23.20 14.58
N SER A 45 -22.54 22.92 15.79
CA SER A 45 -23.38 22.73 16.95
C SER A 45 -23.87 24.08 17.49
N LYS A 46 -24.90 24.05 18.35
CA LYS A 46 -25.41 25.26 19.00
C LYS A 46 -24.37 25.96 19.89
N GLY A 47 -23.37 25.22 20.39
CA GLY A 47 -22.27 25.76 21.18
C GLY A 47 -21.24 26.54 20.36
N ASP A 48 -21.11 26.24 19.06
CA ASP A 48 -20.12 26.87 18.18
C ASP A 48 -20.51 28.32 17.81
N LYS A 49 -21.79 28.68 17.94
CA LYS A 49 -22.32 30.00 17.60
C LYS A 49 -21.95 31.10 18.61
N ALA A 50 -21.38 30.75 19.75
CA ALA A 50 -21.09 31.69 20.84
C ALA A 50 -19.70 32.35 20.76
N VAL A 51 -18.81 31.90 19.86
CA VAL A 51 -17.44 32.42 19.76
C VAL A 51 -17.38 33.65 18.83
N HIS A 52 -17.97 34.75 19.27
CA HIS A 52 -17.64 36.06 18.71
C HIS A 52 -16.29 36.50 19.27
N ARG A 53 -15.21 36.42 18.46
CA ARG A 53 -13.93 37.04 18.80
C ARG A 53 -14.12 38.55 18.87
N LYS A 54 -13.89 39.12 20.05
CA LYS A 54 -13.65 40.56 20.21
C LYS A 54 -12.13 40.74 20.15
N ASP A 55 -11.69 41.61 19.24
CA ASP A 55 -10.30 42.09 19.14
C ASP A 55 -9.87 42.89 20.37
#